data_AF-A0A1G6YNY8-F1
#
_entry.id   AF-A0A1G6YNY8-F1
#
_cell.length_a   1.000
_cell.length_b   1.000
_cell.length_c   1.000
_cell.angle_alpha   90.00
_cell.angle_beta   90.00
_cell.angle_gamma   90.00
#
_symmetry.space_group_name_H-M   'P 1'
#
loop_
_entity.id
_entity.type
_entity.pdbx_description
1 polymer ?
#
loop_
_entity_poly.entity_id
_entity_poly.type
_entity_poly.pdbx_seq_one_letter_code
_entity_poly.pdbx_strand_id
1 'polypeptide(L)'
;MPAPDPTPPASAPRDPRAADPGAPAPSPAPRRPDRKETGTSGPDMNGIVGSHDILLVTLDTLRHDVAAELAAAGRTPNLARLLPGGRWEERHAPGSFTYASHQAIFAGFLPTPAAPGPHPRLFAARFAGSETTADGTFVYDTPDLVSGLAQEGYRTVCIGGVGFFNGRGPLGSVLPGMFQESHWEPEFGVASPTSFEAQVTRAEDVVRELPDEQRLFLFVNVAALHQPNWFHLPGATPADGDSRATHAAALEYVDRHIGRLFAAASSRRPCFAVVCSDHGTAYGDDGYTGHRIGHPSVWTVPYAHFLLDHTPAEAAR
;
A
#
# COMPACT_ATOMS: atom_id res chain seq x y z
N MET A 1 40.89 -9.54 -46.48
CA MET A 1 39.43 -9.33 -46.65
C MET A 1 39.01 -10.24 -47.80
N PRO A 2 38.34 -11.37 -47.51
CA PRO A 2 38.03 -12.40 -48.51
C PRO A 2 36.82 -12.02 -49.37
N ALA A 3 36.75 -12.60 -50.58
CA ALA A 3 35.67 -12.42 -51.56
C ALA A 3 34.36 -13.09 -51.10
N PRO A 4 33.18 -12.59 -51.52
CA PRO A 4 31.88 -13.16 -51.14
C PRO A 4 31.48 -14.38 -52.00
N ASP A 5 30.86 -15.36 -51.35
CA ASP A 5 30.27 -16.57 -51.96
C ASP A 5 29.02 -16.27 -52.81
N PRO A 6 28.71 -17.09 -53.84
CA PRO A 6 27.55 -16.90 -54.70
C PRO A 6 26.24 -17.43 -54.10
N THR A 7 25.17 -16.68 -54.31
CA THR A 7 23.78 -16.92 -53.90
C THR A 7 23.16 -18.14 -54.63
N PRO A 8 22.37 -19.00 -53.97
CA PRO A 8 21.64 -20.08 -54.63
C PRO A 8 20.37 -19.59 -55.37
N PRO A 9 19.89 -20.32 -56.40
CA PRO A 9 18.78 -19.87 -57.24
C PRO A 9 17.41 -20.05 -56.59
N ALA A 10 16.49 -19.14 -56.95
CA ALA A 10 15.11 -19.09 -56.49
C ALA A 10 14.25 -20.25 -57.03
N SER A 11 13.51 -20.92 -56.14
CA SER A 11 12.51 -21.93 -56.48
C SER A 11 11.19 -21.29 -56.93
N ALA A 12 10.70 -21.72 -58.10
CA ALA A 12 9.43 -21.31 -58.70
C ALA A 12 8.20 -21.74 -57.88
N PRO A 13 7.06 -21.02 -57.98
CA PRO A 13 5.87 -21.30 -57.17
C PRO A 13 5.09 -22.51 -57.73
N ARG A 14 4.67 -23.42 -56.85
CA ARG A 14 3.73 -24.50 -57.19
C ARG A 14 2.29 -24.08 -56.90
N ASP A 15 1.46 -24.28 -57.91
CA ASP A 15 0.02 -24.02 -57.98
C ASP A 15 -0.78 -24.98 -57.09
N PRO A 16 -1.65 -24.52 -56.16
CA PRO A 16 -2.31 -25.37 -55.20
C PRO A 16 -3.72 -25.73 -55.68
N ARG A 17 -3.87 -26.74 -56.54
CA ARG A 17 -5.18 -27.36 -56.86
C ARG A 17 -5.03 -28.72 -57.57
N ALA A 18 -4.72 -29.75 -56.78
CA ALA A 18 -5.05 -31.14 -57.11
C ALA A 18 -5.49 -31.81 -55.80
N ALA A 19 -6.80 -32.08 -55.70
CA ALA A 19 -7.42 -32.67 -54.52
C ALA A 19 -7.31 -34.21 -54.59
N ASP A 20 -6.84 -34.80 -53.50
CA ASP A 20 -6.80 -36.25 -53.25
C ASP A 20 -8.16 -36.69 -52.66
N PRO A 21 -8.92 -37.61 -53.29
CA PRO A 21 -10.30 -37.91 -52.91
C PRO A 21 -10.41 -38.96 -51.79
N GLY A 22 -9.62 -38.82 -50.71
CA GLY A 22 -9.55 -39.84 -49.66
C GLY A 22 -9.43 -39.37 -48.20
N ALA A 23 -9.41 -38.07 -47.90
CA ALA A 23 -9.25 -37.58 -46.53
C ALA A 23 -10.60 -37.30 -45.82
N PRO A 24 -10.78 -37.73 -44.55
CA PRO A 24 -12.00 -37.44 -43.79
C PRO A 24 -12.11 -35.95 -43.48
N ALA A 25 -13.34 -35.42 -43.49
CA ALA A 25 -13.61 -34.00 -43.27
C ALA A 25 -13.06 -33.51 -41.91
N PRO A 26 -12.54 -32.27 -41.83
CA PRO A 26 -12.06 -31.71 -40.58
C PRO A 26 -13.23 -31.52 -39.61
N SER A 27 -13.06 -31.99 -38.37
CA SER A 27 -14.02 -31.79 -37.29
C SER A 27 -14.21 -30.29 -37.02
N PRO A 28 -15.43 -29.83 -36.68
CA PRO A 28 -15.69 -28.43 -36.40
C PRO A 28 -14.82 -27.98 -35.22
N ALA A 29 -14.15 -26.83 -35.38
CA ALA A 29 -13.37 -26.22 -34.33
C ALA A 29 -14.21 -26.09 -33.05
N PRO A 30 -13.63 -26.37 -31.87
CA PRO A 30 -14.38 -26.26 -30.62
C PRO A 30 -14.85 -24.81 -30.49
N ARG A 31 -16.16 -24.62 -30.32
CA ARG A 31 -16.74 -23.33 -29.93
C ARG A 31 -15.97 -22.87 -28.70
N ARG A 32 -15.45 -21.64 -28.75
CA ARG A 32 -14.86 -20.99 -27.58
C ARG A 32 -15.85 -21.15 -26.42
N PRO A 33 -15.44 -21.72 -25.28
CA PRO A 33 -16.33 -21.75 -24.14
C PRO A 33 -16.68 -20.30 -23.80
N ASP A 34 -17.97 -20.06 -23.58
CA ASP A 34 -18.46 -18.79 -23.07
C ASP A 34 -17.58 -18.38 -21.88
N ARG A 35 -17.09 -17.15 -21.94
CA ARG A 35 -16.23 -16.54 -20.93
C ARG A 35 -17.00 -16.57 -19.61
N LYS A 36 -16.76 -17.57 -18.78
CA LYS A 36 -17.11 -17.50 -17.37
C LYS A 36 -16.39 -16.26 -16.84
N GLU A 37 -17.14 -15.30 -16.33
CA GLU A 37 -16.62 -14.27 -15.45
C GLU A 37 -15.93 -14.96 -14.28
N THR A 38 -14.63 -15.20 -14.43
CA THR A 38 -13.75 -15.45 -13.30
C THR A 38 -13.51 -14.09 -12.68
N GLY A 39 -14.44 -13.64 -11.85
CA GLY A 39 -14.32 -12.40 -11.10
C GLY A 39 -13.03 -12.43 -10.29
N THR A 40 -12.04 -11.67 -10.73
CA THR A 40 -10.87 -11.33 -9.90
C THR A 40 -11.41 -10.44 -8.79
N SER A 41 -11.46 -10.97 -7.57
CA SER A 41 -12.13 -10.37 -6.40
C SER A 41 -11.39 -9.17 -5.79
N GLY A 42 -10.65 -8.41 -6.60
CA GLY A 42 -9.87 -7.23 -6.18
C GLY A 42 -10.20 -6.02 -7.05
N PRO A 43 -9.87 -4.80 -6.59
CA PRO A 43 -10.12 -3.59 -7.36
C PRO A 43 -9.31 -3.58 -8.67
N ASP A 44 -9.90 -3.04 -9.74
CA ASP A 44 -9.16 -2.75 -10.97
C ASP A 44 -8.38 -1.44 -10.83
N MET A 45 -7.09 -1.56 -10.54
CA MET A 45 -6.23 -0.41 -10.31
C MET A 45 -5.95 0.37 -11.58
N ASN A 46 -6.14 -0.22 -12.78
CA ASN A 46 -6.04 0.52 -14.03
C ASN A 46 -7.16 1.55 -14.20
N GLY A 47 -8.34 1.27 -13.62
CA GLY A 47 -9.44 2.23 -13.57
C GLY A 47 -9.29 3.29 -12.49
N ILE A 48 -8.57 2.97 -11.40
CA ILE A 48 -8.36 3.85 -10.24
C ILE A 48 -7.24 4.87 -10.52
N VAL A 49 -6.10 4.41 -11.02
CA VAL A 49 -4.98 5.29 -11.33
C VAL A 49 -5.36 6.19 -12.50
N GLY A 50 -5.17 7.50 -12.31
CA GLY A 50 -5.58 8.54 -13.26
C GLY A 50 -6.95 9.16 -12.98
N SER A 51 -7.79 8.53 -12.14
CA SER A 51 -9.14 9.01 -11.82
C SER A 51 -9.36 9.34 -10.34
N HIS A 52 -8.71 8.64 -9.42
CA HIS A 52 -8.83 8.84 -7.97
C HIS A 52 -7.58 9.50 -7.40
N ASP A 53 -7.72 10.20 -6.27
CA ASP A 53 -6.57 10.42 -5.38
C ASP A 53 -6.22 9.10 -4.67
N ILE A 54 -4.96 8.94 -4.27
CA ILE A 54 -4.48 7.72 -3.59
C ILE A 54 -3.92 8.10 -2.23
N LEU A 55 -4.43 7.45 -1.19
CA LEU A 55 -3.96 7.58 0.18
C LEU A 55 -3.30 6.26 0.61
N LEU A 56 -2.05 6.31 1.05
CA LEU A 56 -1.36 5.20 1.69
C LEU A 56 -1.00 5.56 3.13
N VAL A 57 -1.62 4.88 4.09
CA VAL A 57 -1.35 5.05 5.52
C VAL A 57 -0.62 3.83 6.05
N THR A 58 0.55 4.04 6.63
CA THR A 58 1.26 3.03 7.40
C THR A 58 1.14 3.34 8.89
N LEU A 59 0.55 2.43 9.63
CA LEU A 59 0.46 2.46 11.09
C LEU A 59 1.74 1.80 11.63
N ASP A 60 2.77 2.61 11.85
CA ASP A 60 4.13 2.13 12.11
C ASP A 60 4.17 1.23 13.34
N THR A 61 4.67 0.00 13.19
CA THR A 61 4.75 -1.05 14.23
C THR A 61 3.44 -1.74 14.64
N LEU A 62 2.29 -1.41 14.05
CA LEU A 62 0.99 -1.98 14.44
C LEU A 62 0.92 -3.51 14.24
N ARG A 63 0.67 -4.22 15.34
CA ARG A 63 0.42 -5.68 15.32
C ARG A 63 -0.99 -6.02 14.84
N HIS A 64 -1.13 -7.12 14.08
CA HIS A 64 -2.43 -7.61 13.63
C HIS A 64 -3.35 -8.00 14.79
N ASP A 65 -2.84 -8.71 15.80
CA ASP A 65 -3.64 -9.20 16.92
C ASP A 65 -4.28 -8.07 17.73
N VAL A 66 -3.55 -6.97 17.96
CA VAL A 66 -4.08 -5.78 18.64
C VAL A 66 -5.12 -5.08 17.76
N ALA A 67 -4.85 -4.91 16.47
CA ALA A 67 -5.79 -4.27 15.54
C ALA A 67 -7.12 -5.04 15.43
N ALA A 68 -7.04 -6.36 15.28
CA ALA A 68 -8.20 -7.23 15.18
C ALA A 68 -9.01 -7.26 16.49
N GLU A 69 -8.34 -7.34 17.65
CA GLU A 69 -9.00 -7.31 18.96
C GLU A 69 -9.77 -6.00 19.18
N LEU A 70 -9.14 -4.85 18.90
CA LEU A 70 -9.78 -3.55 19.09
C LEU A 70 -10.95 -3.31 18.14
N ALA A 71 -10.84 -3.75 16.88
CA ALA A 71 -11.95 -3.70 15.93
C ALA A 71 -13.12 -4.58 16.39
N ALA A 72 -12.86 -5.82 16.80
CA ALA A 72 -13.88 -6.74 17.31
C ALA A 72 -14.55 -6.23 18.59
N ALA A 73 -13.81 -5.52 19.45
CA ALA A 73 -14.32 -4.90 20.67
C ALA A 73 -15.04 -3.56 20.43
N GLY A 74 -15.10 -3.06 19.19
CA GLY A 74 -15.72 -1.77 18.87
C GLY A 74 -14.94 -0.55 19.38
N ARG A 75 -13.65 -0.72 19.69
CA ARG A 75 -12.78 0.33 20.27
C ARG A 75 -12.10 1.21 19.21
N THR A 76 -12.17 0.80 17.94
CA THR A 76 -11.69 1.58 16.78
C THR A 76 -12.84 1.80 15.78
N PRO A 77 -13.92 2.51 16.15
CA PRO A 77 -15.10 2.64 15.32
C PRO A 77 -14.86 3.42 14.02
N ASN A 78 -13.94 4.38 14.00
CA ASN A 78 -13.70 5.20 12.81
C ASN A 78 -12.97 4.44 11.70
N LEU A 79 -12.03 3.56 12.08
CA LEU A 79 -11.42 2.58 11.18
C LEU A 79 -12.43 1.51 10.79
N ALA A 80 -13.03 0.84 11.78
CA ALA A 80 -13.85 -0.35 11.56
C ALA A 80 -15.00 -0.11 10.57
N ARG A 81 -15.63 1.08 10.58
CA ARG A 81 -16.72 1.40 9.64
C ARG A 81 -16.30 1.43 8.16
N LEU A 82 -15.00 1.59 7.87
CA LEU A 82 -14.44 1.64 6.51
C LEU A 82 -13.76 0.33 6.10
N LEU A 83 -13.42 -0.53 7.06
CA LEU A 83 -12.83 -1.83 6.77
C LEU A 83 -13.85 -2.70 6.02
N PRO A 84 -13.45 -3.43 4.96
CA PRO A 84 -14.30 -4.42 4.33
C PRO A 84 -14.83 -5.44 5.35
N GLY A 85 -16.15 -5.50 5.51
CA GLY A 85 -16.80 -6.36 6.51
C GLY A 85 -16.47 -6.01 7.97
N GLY A 86 -15.96 -4.81 8.24
CA GLY A 86 -15.58 -4.35 9.56
C GLY A 86 -14.33 -5.03 10.14
N ARG A 87 -13.50 -5.65 9.31
CA ARG A 87 -12.38 -6.50 9.74
C ARG A 87 -11.09 -6.16 9.03
N TRP A 88 -9.99 -6.28 9.76
CA TRP A 88 -8.64 -6.28 9.18
C TRP A 88 -8.38 -7.59 8.45
N GLU A 89 -7.67 -7.51 7.34
CA GLU A 89 -7.06 -8.68 6.72
C GLU A 89 -5.72 -8.99 7.41
N GLU A 90 -5.52 -10.26 7.72
CA GLU A 90 -4.24 -10.76 8.24
C GLU A 90 -3.23 -10.91 7.11
N ARG A 91 -2.11 -10.19 7.20
CA ARG A 91 -1.06 -10.19 6.19
C ARG A 91 0.32 -10.31 6.80
N HIS A 92 1.28 -10.74 5.99
CA HIS A 92 2.70 -10.72 6.32
C HIS A 92 3.37 -9.45 5.82
N ALA A 93 4.09 -8.78 6.72
CA ALA A 93 4.93 -7.62 6.42
C ALA A 93 5.98 -7.97 5.36
N PRO A 94 6.31 -7.05 4.44
CA PRO A 94 7.35 -7.30 3.44
C PRO A 94 8.78 -7.12 4.03
N GLY A 95 8.91 -6.60 5.25
CA GLY A 95 10.16 -6.54 6.00
C GLY A 95 9.90 -6.39 7.50
N SER A 96 10.87 -6.76 8.33
CA SER A 96 10.71 -6.77 9.80
C SER A 96 11.02 -5.44 10.50
N PHE A 97 11.24 -4.37 9.74
CA PHE A 97 11.47 -3.01 10.27
C PHE A 97 11.21 -1.95 9.19
N THR A 98 11.01 -0.71 9.64
CA THR A 98 10.54 0.41 8.82
C THR A 98 11.25 0.55 7.48
N TYR A 99 12.58 0.67 7.45
CA TYR A 99 13.28 0.95 6.20
C TYR A 99 13.11 -0.14 5.14
N ALA A 100 13.33 -1.41 5.52
CA ALA A 100 13.18 -2.52 4.58
C ALA A 100 11.73 -2.69 4.11
N SER A 101 10.78 -2.56 5.04
CA SER A 101 9.36 -2.69 4.70
C SER A 101 8.90 -1.59 3.74
N HIS A 102 9.29 -0.34 3.98
CA HIS A 102 8.88 0.77 3.12
C HIS A 102 9.57 0.77 1.75
N GLN A 103 10.81 0.31 1.63
CA GLN A 103 11.43 0.06 0.32
C GLN A 103 10.59 -0.92 -0.51
N ALA A 104 10.12 -2.01 0.12
CA ALA A 104 9.27 -2.99 -0.55
C ALA A 104 7.87 -2.43 -0.87
N ILE A 105 7.23 -1.73 0.07
CA ILE A 105 5.93 -1.08 -0.12
C ILE A 105 5.98 -0.09 -1.29
N PHE A 106 6.99 0.79 -1.34
CA PHE A 106 7.15 1.72 -2.45
C PHE A 106 7.57 1.04 -3.74
N ALA A 107 8.12 -0.17 -3.72
CA ALA A 107 8.31 -1.00 -4.92
C ALA A 107 7.04 -1.80 -5.33
N GLY A 108 5.89 -1.56 -4.68
CA GLY A 108 4.61 -2.22 -4.98
C GLY A 108 4.38 -3.53 -4.22
N PHE A 109 5.27 -3.92 -3.31
CA PHE A 109 5.10 -5.07 -2.43
C PHE A 109 4.46 -4.64 -1.11
N LEU A 110 3.14 -4.44 -1.15
CA LEU A 110 2.31 -4.28 0.05
C LEU A 110 2.38 -5.55 0.93
N PRO A 111 1.94 -5.49 2.20
CA PRO A 111 1.79 -6.69 3.01
C PRO A 111 1.04 -7.78 2.25
N THR A 112 1.56 -9.00 2.32
CA THR A 112 1.10 -10.15 1.54
C THR A 112 0.04 -10.92 2.31
N PRO A 113 -1.12 -11.32 1.73
CA PRO A 113 -2.10 -12.14 2.43
C PRO A 113 -1.46 -13.34 3.13
N ALA A 114 -1.86 -13.62 4.38
CA ALA A 114 -1.25 -14.70 5.18
C ALA A 114 -1.63 -16.11 4.68
N ALA A 115 -2.57 -16.22 3.75
CA ALA A 115 -2.95 -17.48 3.12
C ALA A 115 -1.88 -17.97 2.12
N PRO A 116 -1.69 -19.30 1.95
CA PRO A 116 -0.79 -19.83 0.94
C PRO A 116 -1.22 -19.50 -0.50
N GLY A 117 -0.25 -19.36 -1.39
CA GLY A 117 -0.48 -19.23 -2.83
C GLY A 117 -0.07 -17.86 -3.40
N PRO A 118 -0.17 -17.70 -4.73
CA PRO A 118 0.09 -16.41 -5.38
C PRO A 118 -1.05 -15.42 -5.10
N HIS A 119 -0.68 -14.19 -4.79
CA HIS A 119 -1.63 -13.11 -4.51
C HIS A 119 -1.41 -11.96 -5.49
N PRO A 120 -2.40 -11.59 -6.31
CA PRO A 120 -2.31 -10.43 -7.19
C PRO A 120 -1.94 -9.15 -6.42
N ARG A 121 -1.01 -8.37 -6.95
CA ARG A 121 -0.63 -7.07 -6.39
C ARG A 121 -1.51 -5.96 -6.95
N LEU A 122 -1.78 -4.94 -6.13
CA LEU A 122 -2.46 -3.71 -6.60
C LEU A 122 -1.57 -2.94 -7.58
N PHE A 123 -0.28 -2.88 -7.27
CA PHE A 123 0.73 -2.13 -8.01
C PHE A 123 1.92 -3.04 -8.30
N ALA A 124 2.50 -2.95 -9.49
CA ALA A 124 3.69 -3.71 -9.82
C ALA A 124 4.63 -2.94 -10.74
N ALA A 125 5.89 -2.79 -10.32
CA ALA A 125 6.96 -2.39 -11.23
C ALA A 125 7.12 -3.48 -12.31
N ARG A 126 7.38 -3.07 -13.55
CA ARG A 126 7.71 -4.00 -14.63
C ARG A 126 9.12 -4.55 -14.42
N PHE A 127 9.22 -5.85 -14.09
CA PHE A 127 10.47 -6.58 -14.10
C PHE A 127 10.25 -8.04 -14.52
N ALA A 128 11.29 -8.67 -15.06
CA ALA A 128 11.23 -10.08 -15.47
C ALA A 128 11.03 -10.98 -14.24
N GLY A 129 10.04 -11.88 -14.28
CA GLY A 129 9.74 -12.80 -13.19
C GLY A 129 8.66 -12.31 -12.19
N SER A 130 7.91 -11.25 -12.51
CA SER A 130 6.71 -10.91 -11.73
C SER A 130 5.61 -11.96 -11.95
N GLU A 131 5.43 -12.86 -10.98
CA GLU A 131 4.42 -13.93 -11.02
C GLU A 131 3.04 -13.48 -10.48
N THR A 132 2.97 -12.30 -9.88
CA THR A 132 1.78 -11.79 -9.16
C THR A 132 1.14 -10.55 -9.79
N THR A 133 1.45 -10.28 -11.06
CA THR A 133 0.76 -9.25 -11.86
C THR A 133 -0.48 -9.86 -12.50
N ALA A 134 -1.66 -9.26 -12.28
CA ALA A 134 -2.94 -9.67 -12.87
C ALA A 134 -3.54 -8.55 -13.74
N ASP A 135 -4.63 -8.85 -14.46
CA ASP A 135 -5.29 -7.88 -15.38
C ASP A 135 -5.65 -6.56 -14.68
N GLY A 136 -6.05 -6.59 -13.40
CA GLY A 136 -6.39 -5.41 -12.60
C GLY A 136 -5.22 -4.73 -11.87
N THR A 137 -3.98 -5.21 -12.05
CA THR A 137 -2.79 -4.62 -11.43
C THR A 137 -2.35 -3.39 -12.23
N PHE A 138 -2.15 -2.25 -11.57
CA PHE A 138 -1.51 -1.10 -12.20
C PHE A 138 -0.01 -1.36 -12.34
N VAL A 139 0.46 -1.46 -13.59
CA VAL A 139 1.87 -1.73 -13.92
C VAL A 139 2.56 -0.44 -14.31
N TYR A 140 3.72 -0.16 -13.70
CA TYR A 140 4.53 1.03 -13.97
C TYR A 140 5.96 0.66 -14.37
N ASP A 141 6.60 1.54 -15.14
CA ASP A 141 7.94 1.34 -15.73
C ASP A 141 9.04 2.14 -15.00
N THR A 142 8.81 2.46 -13.72
CA THR A 142 9.75 3.14 -12.83
C THR A 142 10.26 2.19 -11.72
N PRO A 143 11.37 2.53 -11.04
CA PRO A 143 11.91 1.70 -9.94
C PRO A 143 10.95 1.55 -8.75
N ASP A 144 10.05 2.52 -8.57
CA ASP A 144 9.14 2.59 -7.44
C ASP A 144 7.78 3.23 -7.86
N LEU A 145 6.74 2.92 -7.09
CA LEU A 145 5.37 3.39 -7.25
C LEU A 145 5.27 4.91 -7.14
N VAL A 146 6.10 5.56 -6.30
CA VAL A 146 6.03 7.00 -6.07
C VAL A 146 6.37 7.72 -7.38
N SER A 147 7.50 7.38 -8.00
CA SER A 147 7.89 7.92 -9.30
C SER A 147 6.95 7.48 -10.43
N GLY A 148 6.36 6.29 -10.35
CA GLY A 148 5.36 5.82 -11.31
C GLY A 148 4.09 6.66 -11.30
N LEU A 149 3.54 6.92 -10.11
CA LEU A 149 2.37 7.80 -9.95
C LEU A 149 2.70 9.24 -10.34
N ALA A 150 3.91 9.72 -10.07
CA ALA A 150 4.34 11.03 -10.54
C ALA A 150 4.32 11.15 -12.09
N GLN A 151 4.68 10.09 -12.82
CA GLN A 151 4.57 10.05 -14.28
C GLN A 151 3.11 10.05 -14.77
N GLU A 152 2.19 9.47 -14.00
CA GLU A 152 0.73 9.55 -14.24
C GLU A 152 0.10 10.91 -13.83
N GLY A 153 0.94 11.89 -13.52
CA GLY A 153 0.54 13.25 -13.20
C GLY A 153 0.04 13.45 -11.77
N TYR A 154 0.38 12.55 -10.84
CA TYR A 154 0.11 12.76 -9.42
C TYR A 154 1.16 13.69 -8.80
N ARG A 155 0.72 14.57 -7.90
CA ARG A 155 1.55 15.20 -6.89
C ARG A 155 1.79 14.16 -5.81
N THR A 156 3.04 13.85 -5.53
CA THR A 156 3.44 12.85 -4.53
C THR A 156 3.92 13.54 -3.27
N VAL A 157 3.24 13.27 -2.14
CA VAL A 157 3.51 13.93 -0.86
C VAL A 157 3.70 12.88 0.23
N CYS A 158 4.77 13.02 1.01
CA CYS A 158 5.05 12.23 2.20
C CYS A 158 4.86 13.08 3.46
N ILE A 159 4.09 12.58 4.42
CA ILE A 159 4.06 13.11 5.79
C ILE A 159 4.72 12.06 6.70
N GLY A 160 5.94 12.36 7.12
CA GLY A 160 6.78 11.46 7.89
C GLY A 160 6.48 11.49 9.39
N GLY A 161 6.71 10.36 10.06
CA GLY A 161 6.57 10.25 11.52
C GLY A 161 7.84 9.72 12.20
N VAL A 162 8.40 8.61 11.72
CA VAL A 162 9.56 7.97 12.37
C VAL A 162 10.91 8.40 11.80
N GLY A 163 11.99 7.92 12.41
CA GLY A 163 13.37 8.35 12.10
C GLY A 163 13.81 8.17 10.64
N PHE A 164 13.22 7.22 9.90
CA PHE A 164 13.50 7.02 8.47
C PHE A 164 12.77 8.00 7.55
N PHE A 165 11.84 8.78 8.09
CA PHE A 165 11.04 9.77 7.38
C PHE A 165 11.22 11.20 7.88
N ASN A 166 12.16 11.43 8.80
CA ASN A 166 12.30 12.74 9.45
C ASN A 166 13.09 13.77 8.65
N GLY A 167 13.67 13.39 7.51
CA GLY A 167 14.52 14.25 6.68
C GLY A 167 15.84 14.67 7.34
N ARG A 168 16.18 14.11 8.52
CA ARG A 168 17.38 14.44 9.28
C ARG A 168 18.49 13.44 9.01
N GLY A 169 19.62 13.97 8.52
CA GLY A 169 20.79 13.18 8.17
C GLY A 169 20.57 12.30 6.93
N PRO A 170 21.64 11.71 6.37
CA PRO A 170 21.56 11.04 5.06
C PRO A 170 20.55 9.90 5.00
N LEU A 171 20.44 9.09 6.06
CA LEU A 171 19.53 7.95 6.10
C LEU A 171 18.06 8.37 6.26
N GLY A 172 17.78 9.37 7.09
CA GLY A 172 16.43 9.89 7.31
C GLY A 172 15.85 10.65 6.12
N SER A 173 16.68 10.96 5.11
CA SER A 173 16.28 11.62 3.87
C SER A 173 16.03 10.66 2.69
N VAL A 174 16.35 9.36 2.82
CA VAL A 174 16.23 8.42 1.70
C VAL A 174 14.79 8.18 1.28
N LEU A 175 13.92 7.75 2.21
CA LEU A 175 12.51 7.48 1.89
C LEU A 175 11.72 8.75 1.57
N PRO A 176 11.85 9.87 2.34
CA PRO A 176 11.24 11.14 1.96
C PRO A 176 11.68 11.64 0.59
N GLY A 177 12.95 11.44 0.23
CA GLY A 177 13.54 11.87 -1.04
C GLY A 177 12.98 11.15 -2.28
N MET A 178 12.14 10.12 -2.10
CA MET A 178 11.40 9.48 -3.20
C MET A 178 10.20 10.32 -3.65
N PHE A 179 9.70 11.23 -2.81
CA PHE A 179 8.52 12.05 -3.04
C PHE A 179 8.90 13.42 -3.59
N GLN A 180 8.00 14.04 -4.36
CA GLN A 180 8.16 15.43 -4.82
C GLN A 180 8.04 16.45 -3.68
N GLU A 181 7.40 16.05 -2.59
CA GLU A 181 7.16 16.85 -1.39
C GLU A 181 7.24 15.96 -0.15
N SER A 182 7.92 16.43 0.89
CA SER A 182 8.00 15.71 2.16
C SER A 182 7.92 16.66 3.34
N HIS A 183 7.09 16.32 4.33
CA HIS A 183 6.89 17.08 5.55
C HIS A 183 7.32 16.28 6.77
N TRP A 184 8.08 16.92 7.64
CA TRP A 184 8.36 16.43 8.99
C TRP A 184 8.63 17.59 9.94
N GLU A 185 8.05 17.51 11.13
CA GLU A 185 8.26 18.43 12.25
C GLU A 185 8.41 17.61 13.55
N PRO A 186 9.08 18.12 14.60
CA PRO A 186 9.21 17.41 15.87
C PRO A 186 7.86 16.90 16.43
N GLU A 187 6.80 17.68 16.22
CA GLU A 187 5.44 17.39 16.62
C GLU A 187 4.86 16.15 15.94
N PHE A 188 5.39 15.73 14.78
CA PHE A 188 4.94 14.52 14.06
C PHE A 188 5.68 13.26 14.55
N GLY A 189 6.74 13.44 15.34
CA GLY A 189 7.66 12.40 15.74
C GLY A 189 7.13 11.45 16.83
N VAL A 190 7.83 10.32 16.99
CA VAL A 190 7.53 9.28 18.00
C VAL A 190 7.51 9.77 19.45
N ALA A 191 8.16 10.90 19.75
CA ALA A 191 8.17 11.48 21.09
C ALA A 191 6.96 12.38 21.38
N SER A 192 6.10 12.62 20.39
CA SER A 192 4.96 13.54 20.49
C SER A 192 3.66 12.78 20.80
N PRO A 193 2.99 13.07 21.95
CA PRO A 193 1.70 12.49 22.28
C PRO A 193 0.56 12.90 21.34
N THR A 194 0.77 13.96 20.55
CA THR A 194 -0.20 14.49 19.58
C THR A 194 0.27 14.30 18.14
N SER A 195 1.19 13.36 17.90
CA SER A 195 1.84 13.15 16.60
C SER A 195 0.88 13.01 15.45
N PHE A 196 -0.09 12.11 15.57
CA PHE A 196 -1.01 11.84 14.49
C PHE A 196 -1.95 13.02 14.22
N GLU A 197 -2.43 13.72 15.25
CA GLU A 197 -3.26 14.92 15.08
C GLU A 197 -2.52 16.03 14.31
N ALA A 198 -1.23 16.22 14.60
CA ALA A 198 -0.39 17.17 13.88
C ALA A 198 -0.16 16.74 12.43
N GLN A 199 0.08 15.44 12.19
CA GLN A 199 0.19 14.89 10.83
C GLN A 199 -1.10 15.06 10.02
N VAL A 200 -2.27 14.86 10.65
CA VAL A 200 -3.58 15.06 10.03
C VAL A 200 -3.79 16.53 9.68
N THR A 201 -3.43 17.46 10.57
CA THR A 201 -3.50 18.90 10.27
C THR A 201 -2.63 19.25 9.06
N ARG A 202 -1.42 18.70 8.96
CA ARG A 202 -0.56 18.89 7.77
C ARG A 202 -1.17 18.27 6.51
N ALA A 203 -1.84 17.11 6.61
CA ALA A 203 -2.54 16.50 5.49
C ALA A 203 -3.71 17.36 4.99
N GLU A 204 -4.47 17.97 5.90
CA GLU A 204 -5.54 18.92 5.57
C GLU A 204 -4.99 20.14 4.81
N ASP A 205 -3.83 20.68 5.24
CA ASP A 205 -3.15 21.78 4.54
C ASP A 205 -2.72 21.39 3.12
N VAL A 206 -2.06 20.23 2.97
CA VAL A 206 -1.63 19.71 1.67
C VAL A 206 -2.81 19.57 0.70
N VAL A 207 -3.93 19.01 1.17
CA VAL A 207 -5.13 18.84 0.34
C VAL A 207 -5.73 20.19 -0.04
N ARG A 208 -5.82 21.13 0.91
CA ARG A 208 -6.41 22.47 0.71
C ARG A 208 -5.61 23.32 -0.28
N GLU A 209 -4.29 23.16 -0.32
CA GLU A 209 -3.40 23.95 -1.15
C GLU A 209 -3.23 23.40 -2.57
N LEU A 210 -3.70 22.17 -2.82
CA LEU A 210 -3.55 21.51 -4.10
C LEU A 210 -4.66 21.92 -5.10
N PRO A 211 -4.31 22.29 -6.35
CA PRO A 211 -5.31 22.59 -7.38
C PRO A 211 -6.31 21.45 -7.60
N ASP A 212 -7.55 21.78 -7.95
CA ASP A 212 -8.65 20.82 -8.12
C ASP A 212 -8.42 19.83 -9.26
N GLU A 213 -7.58 20.15 -10.24
CA GLU A 213 -7.22 19.24 -11.34
C GLU A 213 -6.05 18.32 -10.97
N GLN A 214 -5.25 18.70 -9.97
CA GLN A 214 -4.02 18.02 -9.61
C GLN A 214 -4.32 16.78 -8.74
N ARG A 215 -4.01 15.59 -9.26
CA ARG A 215 -4.08 14.31 -8.50
C ARG A 215 -3.06 14.27 -7.39
N LEU A 216 -3.43 13.64 -6.28
CA LEU A 216 -2.64 13.50 -5.07
C LEU A 216 -2.39 12.03 -4.78
N PHE A 217 -1.12 11.69 -4.62
CA PHE A 217 -0.70 10.51 -3.89
C PHE A 217 -0.15 10.98 -2.55
N LEU A 218 -0.92 10.76 -1.49
CA LEU A 218 -0.55 11.12 -0.14
C LEU A 218 -0.11 9.88 0.62
N PHE A 219 1.11 9.88 1.12
CA PHE A 219 1.63 8.90 2.03
C PHE A 219 1.73 9.47 3.45
N VAL A 220 1.24 8.73 4.44
CA VAL A 220 1.34 9.10 5.86
C VAL A 220 1.97 7.94 6.64
N ASN A 221 3.12 8.19 7.26
CA ASN A 221 3.77 7.27 8.19
C ASN A 221 3.40 7.66 9.63
N VAL A 222 2.44 6.95 10.22
CA VAL A 222 1.87 7.29 11.53
C VAL A 222 2.80 6.83 12.65
N ALA A 223 3.35 7.79 13.41
CA ALA A 223 4.35 7.50 14.45
C ALA A 223 3.77 7.00 15.78
N ALA A 224 2.49 7.25 16.05
CA ALA A 224 1.91 7.14 17.40
C ALA A 224 2.03 5.75 18.06
N LEU A 225 2.08 4.67 17.26
CA LEU A 225 2.21 3.31 17.80
C LEU A 225 3.67 2.89 18.01
N HIS A 226 4.61 3.53 17.33
CA HIS A 226 6.04 3.27 17.48
C HIS A 226 6.50 3.74 18.88
N GLN A 227 7.48 3.05 19.44
CA GLN A 227 8.06 3.40 20.73
C GLN A 227 8.72 4.80 20.73
N PRO A 228 8.62 5.58 21.82
CA PRO A 228 7.80 5.33 23.01
C PRO A 228 6.30 5.54 22.76
N ASN A 229 5.45 4.67 23.29
CA ASN A 229 3.98 4.80 23.21
C ASN A 229 3.26 4.72 24.57
N TRP A 230 4.00 4.56 25.67
CA TRP A 230 3.47 4.49 27.03
C TRP A 230 2.52 5.64 27.39
N PHE A 231 2.78 6.86 26.91
CA PHE A 231 2.00 8.05 27.23
C PHE A 231 0.59 8.05 26.65
N HIS A 232 0.26 7.12 25.75
CA HIS A 232 -1.12 6.96 25.26
C HIS A 232 -2.03 6.23 26.27
N LEU A 233 -1.47 5.47 27.21
CA LEU A 233 -2.23 4.80 28.26
C LEU A 233 -2.43 5.75 29.45
N PRO A 234 -3.68 6.08 29.83
CA PRO A 234 -3.93 6.94 30.98
C PRO A 234 -3.29 6.41 32.27
N GLY A 235 -2.50 7.26 32.93
CA GLY A 235 -1.81 6.93 34.17
C GLY A 235 -0.47 6.22 34.03
N ALA A 236 -0.06 5.83 32.82
CA ALA A 236 1.26 5.28 32.57
C ALA A 236 2.34 6.38 32.59
N THR A 237 3.55 5.97 32.96
CA THR A 237 4.73 6.82 33.09
C THR A 237 5.89 6.26 32.26
N PRO A 238 6.97 7.03 32.01
CA PRO A 238 8.15 6.49 31.34
C PRO A 238 8.76 5.26 32.01
N ALA A 239 8.56 5.09 33.33
CA ALA A 239 9.08 3.95 34.08
C ALA A 239 8.32 2.65 33.83
N ASP A 240 7.04 2.74 33.42
CA ASP A 240 6.23 1.57 33.07
C ASP A 240 6.64 0.99 31.71
N GLY A 241 7.19 1.84 30.83
CA GLY A 241 7.62 1.48 29.49
C GLY A 241 6.46 1.11 28.56
N ASP A 242 6.81 0.70 27.34
CA ASP A 242 5.82 0.31 26.35
C ASP A 242 5.39 -1.15 26.54
N SER A 243 4.12 -1.41 26.27
CA SER A 243 3.50 -2.72 26.38
C SER A 243 2.43 -2.90 25.31
N ARG A 244 1.87 -4.10 25.22
CA ARG A 244 0.69 -4.35 24.38
C ARG A 244 -0.50 -3.46 24.76
N ALA A 245 -0.64 -3.08 26.03
CA ALA A 245 -1.72 -2.22 26.51
C ALA A 245 -1.55 -0.77 26.05
N THR A 246 -0.32 -0.23 26.09
CA THR A 246 -0.02 1.13 25.62
C THR A 246 -0.09 1.19 24.09
N HIS A 247 0.29 0.12 23.39
CA HIS A 247 0.10 -0.05 21.96
C HIS A 247 -1.38 -0.01 21.55
N ALA A 248 -2.26 -0.69 22.31
CA ALA A 248 -3.70 -0.64 22.09
C ALA A 248 -4.27 0.78 22.31
N ALA A 249 -3.85 1.45 23.39
CA ALA A 249 -4.26 2.82 23.67
C ALA A 249 -3.79 3.82 22.59
N ALA A 250 -2.61 3.59 21.99
CA ALA A 250 -2.11 4.35 20.86
C ALA A 250 -2.96 4.16 19.59
N LEU A 251 -3.44 2.94 19.30
CA LEU A 251 -4.36 2.71 18.18
C LEU A 251 -5.71 3.40 18.39
N GLU A 252 -6.25 3.38 19.61
CA GLU A 252 -7.46 4.14 19.95
C GLU A 252 -7.24 5.65 19.80
N TYR A 253 -6.03 6.15 20.11
CA TYR A 253 -5.66 7.53 19.82
C TYR A 253 -5.68 7.82 18.32
N VAL A 254 -5.06 6.99 17.49
CA VAL A 254 -5.10 7.13 16.03
C VAL A 254 -6.54 7.12 15.51
N ASP A 255 -7.37 6.18 15.98
CA ASP A 255 -8.76 6.05 15.54
C ASP A 255 -9.59 7.32 15.80
N ARG A 256 -9.37 8.03 16.92
CA ARG A 256 -10.08 9.29 17.22
C ARG A 256 -9.85 10.38 16.18
N HIS A 257 -8.70 10.37 15.50
CA HIS A 257 -8.33 11.44 14.55
C HIS A 257 -8.39 11.00 13.09
N ILE A 258 -8.37 9.70 12.79
CA ILE A 258 -8.21 9.21 11.41
C ILE A 258 -9.39 9.54 10.50
N GLY A 259 -10.58 9.74 11.06
CA GLY A 259 -11.75 10.21 10.32
C GLY A 259 -11.50 11.55 9.60
N ARG A 260 -10.74 12.47 10.21
CA ARG A 260 -10.35 13.74 9.60
C ARG A 260 -9.43 13.52 8.39
N LEU A 261 -8.47 12.59 8.49
CA LEU A 261 -7.59 12.25 7.37
C LEU A 261 -8.38 11.72 6.17
N PHE A 262 -9.33 10.83 6.41
CA PHE A 262 -10.17 10.29 5.34
C PHE A 262 -11.07 11.36 4.72
N ALA A 263 -11.68 12.22 5.54
CA ALA A 263 -12.48 13.33 5.06
C ALA A 263 -11.65 14.30 4.20
N ALA A 264 -10.43 14.63 4.62
CA ALA A 264 -9.51 15.45 3.83
C ALA A 264 -9.18 14.76 2.50
N ALA A 265 -8.77 13.49 2.54
CA ALA A 265 -8.35 12.74 1.36
C ALA A 265 -9.46 12.61 0.29
N SER A 266 -10.74 12.55 0.69
CA SER A 266 -11.88 12.46 -0.23
C SER A 266 -12.59 13.80 -0.50
N SER A 267 -12.09 14.91 0.03
CA SER A 267 -12.77 16.22 -0.03
C SER A 267 -12.77 16.86 -1.41
N ARG A 268 -11.73 16.59 -2.22
CA ARG A 268 -11.60 17.13 -3.59
C ARG A 268 -12.07 16.16 -4.67
N ARG A 269 -11.98 14.85 -4.42
CA ARG A 269 -12.39 13.79 -5.36
C ARG A 269 -12.49 12.42 -4.69
N PRO A 270 -13.01 11.38 -5.36
CA PRO A 270 -12.95 10.02 -4.83
C PRO A 270 -11.51 9.59 -4.56
N CYS A 271 -11.30 8.88 -3.46
CA CYS A 271 -9.97 8.45 -3.04
C CYS A 271 -9.90 6.94 -2.86
N PHE A 272 -8.86 6.30 -3.38
CA PHE A 272 -8.52 4.92 -3.04
C PHE A 272 -7.54 4.91 -1.87
N ALA A 273 -7.97 4.36 -0.74
CA ALA A 273 -7.19 4.33 0.48
C ALA A 273 -6.64 2.92 0.75
N VAL A 274 -5.37 2.83 1.09
CA VAL A 274 -4.71 1.66 1.67
C VAL A 274 -4.30 2.02 3.09
N VAL A 275 -4.72 1.22 4.07
CA VAL A 275 -4.29 1.34 5.46
C VAL A 275 -3.67 0.01 5.86
N CYS A 276 -2.41 0.02 6.26
CA CYS A 276 -1.72 -1.19 6.70
C CYS A 276 -0.69 -0.87 7.78
N SER A 277 -0.03 -1.90 8.29
CA SER A 277 1.22 -1.72 9.01
C SER A 277 2.41 -2.15 8.15
N ASP A 278 3.55 -1.52 8.39
CA ASP A 278 4.83 -1.85 7.77
C ASP A 278 5.47 -3.08 8.42
N HIS A 279 5.36 -3.19 9.74
CA HIS A 279 5.74 -4.36 10.55
C HIS A 279 5.05 -4.27 11.91
N GLY A 280 5.10 -5.33 12.71
CA GLY A 280 4.67 -5.31 14.11
C GLY A 280 5.83 -5.08 15.10
N THR A 281 5.59 -5.35 16.39
CA THR A 281 6.61 -5.25 17.45
C THR A 281 6.34 -6.25 18.58
N ALA A 282 7.40 -6.72 19.24
CA ALA A 282 7.31 -7.60 20.39
C ALA A 282 7.42 -6.82 21.72
N TYR A 283 6.65 -7.25 22.71
CA TYR A 283 6.60 -6.67 24.06
C TYR A 283 6.98 -7.70 25.13
N GLY A 284 7.99 -8.54 24.85
CA GLY A 284 8.38 -9.70 25.66
C GLY A 284 7.81 -11.02 25.15
N ASP A 285 7.11 -11.02 24.01
CA ASP A 285 6.58 -12.23 23.36
C ASP A 285 7.73 -13.24 23.14
N ASP A 286 7.60 -14.44 23.72
CA ASP A 286 8.64 -15.49 23.69
C ASP A 286 10.05 -15.02 24.12
N GLY A 287 10.13 -14.00 24.98
CA GLY A 287 11.39 -13.40 25.43
C GLY A 287 11.98 -12.37 24.47
N TYR A 288 11.29 -12.03 23.38
CA TYR A 288 11.70 -11.01 22.42
C TYR A 288 11.04 -9.65 22.69
N THR A 289 11.79 -8.57 22.46
CA THR A 289 11.30 -7.19 22.55
C THR A 289 11.72 -6.40 21.31
N GLY A 290 10.82 -5.58 20.79
CA GLY A 290 11.02 -4.74 19.61
C GLY A 290 10.81 -5.47 18.29
N HIS A 291 11.49 -5.02 17.25
CA HIS A 291 11.37 -5.50 15.88
C HIS A 291 12.76 -5.79 15.27
N ARG A 292 12.83 -6.14 13.97
CA ARG A 292 14.00 -6.77 13.31
C ARG A 292 14.25 -8.23 13.71
N ILE A 293 13.18 -8.96 13.98
CA ILE A 293 13.21 -10.37 14.38
C ILE A 293 12.20 -11.20 13.59
N GLY A 294 12.46 -12.50 13.46
CA GLY A 294 11.59 -13.48 12.78
C GLY A 294 10.36 -13.92 13.59
N HIS A 295 9.78 -13.04 14.40
CA HIS A 295 8.69 -13.39 15.33
C HIS A 295 7.31 -13.03 14.74
N PRO A 296 6.25 -13.85 14.94
CA PRO A 296 4.91 -13.56 14.41
C PRO A 296 4.33 -12.21 14.82
N SER A 297 4.64 -11.71 16.01
CA SER A 297 4.21 -10.36 16.44
C SER A 297 4.84 -9.22 15.63
N VAL A 298 5.91 -9.49 14.86
CA VAL A 298 6.58 -8.52 13.98
C VAL A 298 6.18 -8.72 12.53
N TRP A 299 5.96 -9.96 12.09
CA TRP A 299 5.63 -10.24 10.70
C TRP A 299 4.14 -10.21 10.40
N THR A 300 3.27 -10.44 11.38
CA THR A 300 1.81 -10.47 11.17
C THR A 300 1.21 -9.08 11.39
N VAL A 301 0.75 -8.46 10.29
CA VAL A 301 0.30 -7.07 10.24
C VAL A 301 -1.13 -6.94 9.71
N PRO A 302 -1.88 -5.93 10.15
CA PRO A 302 -3.20 -5.64 9.60
C PRO A 302 -3.08 -4.94 8.24
N TYR A 303 -4.05 -5.20 7.38
CA TYR A 303 -4.19 -4.56 6.09
C TYR A 303 -5.66 -4.33 5.74
N ALA A 304 -5.95 -3.22 5.09
CA ALA A 304 -7.21 -2.98 4.38
C ALA A 304 -6.99 -2.01 3.22
N HIS A 305 -7.84 -2.13 2.19
CA HIS A 305 -8.03 -1.08 1.21
C HIS A 305 -9.52 -0.88 0.93
N PHE A 306 -9.91 0.34 0.57
CA PHE A 306 -11.29 0.71 0.30
C PHE A 306 -11.35 2.00 -0.53
N LEU A 307 -12.52 2.24 -1.13
CA LEU A 307 -12.84 3.52 -1.78
C LEU A 307 -13.50 4.45 -0.77
N LEU A 308 -13.08 5.71 -0.82
CA LEU A 308 -13.73 6.83 -0.16
C LEU A 308 -14.48 7.64 -1.21
N ASP A 309 -15.80 7.70 -1.07
CA ASP A 309 -16.64 8.52 -1.93
C ASP A 309 -16.31 10.00 -1.75
N HIS A 310 -16.38 10.75 -2.85
CA HIS A 310 -16.20 12.19 -2.80
C HIS A 310 -17.27 12.83 -1.90
N THR A 311 -16.81 13.50 -0.85
CA THR A 311 -17.66 14.24 0.08
C THR A 311 -17.15 15.67 0.14
N PRO A 312 -17.83 16.65 -0.50
CA PRO A 312 -17.38 18.04 -0.48
C PRO A 312 -17.18 18.57 0.94
N ALA A 313 -16.16 19.40 1.15
CA ALA A 313 -15.78 19.91 2.48
C ALA A 313 -16.91 20.65 3.22
N GLU A 314 -17.92 21.17 2.51
CA GLU A 314 -19.10 21.83 3.09
C GLU A 314 -20.12 20.83 3.68
N ALA A 315 -20.10 19.57 3.26
CA ALA A 315 -21.04 18.53 3.70
C ALA A 315 -20.53 17.71 4.91
N ALA A 316 -19.27 17.91 5.32
CA ALA A 316 -18.60 17.14 6.38
C ALA A 316 -18.55 17.84 7.75
N ARG A 317 -19.29 18.95 7.94
CA ARG A 317 -19.38 19.70 9.19
C ARG A 317 -20.62 19.36 10.01
#